data_AF-A0A938LL73-F1
#
_entry.id   AF-A0A938LL73-F1
#
_cell.length_a   1.000
_cell.length_b   1.000
_cell.length_c   1.000
_cell.angle_alpha   90.00
_cell.angle_beta   90.00
_cell.angle_gamma   90.00
#
_symmetry.space_group_name_H-M   'P 1'
#
loop_
_entity.id
_entity.type
_entity.pdbx_description
1 polymer ?
#
loop_
_entity_poly.entity_id
_entity_poly.type
_entity_poly.pdbx_seq_one_letter_code
_entity_poly.pdbx_strand_id
1 'polypeptide(L)'
;MSISHPDRFRTRPAPSLKQSAAERRAGAPQAAWADPVHDARGNMVRMPRPTAPTAAFACTCDAWDRLARVLVDVNSNGAYDAGTDVLVARYEYDGVGRRVKKHYDSQAPAAPDGVDSYRQYYYSRSWQVVETRKAAAENDEPETLQPDDCTDFHDARFNGRRLRAERL
;
A
#
# COMPACT_ATOMS: atom_id res chain seq x y z
N MET A 1 13.57 57.86 -56.71
CA MET A 1 14.45 57.15 -55.76
C MET A 1 13.71 57.02 -54.44
N SER A 2 13.37 55.79 -54.09
CA SER A 2 12.73 55.36 -52.84
C SER A 2 13.76 55.29 -51.74
N ILE A 3 13.44 55.72 -50.51
CA ILE A 3 13.87 55.00 -49.28
C ILE A 3 12.75 55.11 -48.23
N SER A 4 12.02 54.01 -48.10
CA SER A 4 11.24 53.57 -46.95
C SER A 4 12.04 53.61 -45.64
N HIS A 5 11.52 54.26 -44.60
CA HIS A 5 12.09 54.21 -43.24
C HIS A 5 11.32 53.16 -42.41
N PRO A 6 11.94 52.05 -41.96
CA PRO A 6 11.24 51.07 -41.16
C PRO A 6 11.10 51.51 -39.70
N ASP A 7 9.89 51.33 -39.21
CA ASP A 7 9.43 51.41 -37.83
C ASP A 7 10.34 50.59 -36.89
N ARG A 8 10.74 51.19 -35.76
CA ARG A 8 11.48 50.50 -34.69
C ARG A 8 10.78 50.70 -33.36
N PHE A 9 9.62 50.06 -33.22
CA PHE A 9 9.12 49.64 -31.91
C PHE A 9 10.17 48.75 -31.23
N ARG A 10 11.03 49.35 -30.43
CA ARG A 10 11.86 48.62 -29.46
C ARG A 10 10.92 48.12 -28.36
N THR A 11 10.55 46.85 -28.40
CA THR A 11 9.99 46.18 -27.23
C THR A 11 11.04 46.23 -26.11
N ARG A 12 10.73 46.96 -25.03
CA ARG A 12 11.53 46.87 -23.80
C ARG A 12 11.50 45.39 -23.37
N PRO A 13 12.65 44.73 -23.15
CA PRO A 13 12.63 43.43 -22.49
C PRO A 13 11.99 43.63 -21.12
N ALA A 14 10.98 42.81 -20.81
CA ALA A 14 10.37 42.78 -19.49
C ALA A 14 11.48 42.56 -18.44
N PRO A 15 11.45 43.24 -17.29
CA PRO A 15 12.40 42.94 -16.22
C PRO A 15 12.26 41.46 -15.86
N SER A 16 13.38 40.74 -15.86
CA SER A 16 13.42 39.37 -15.34
C SER A 16 12.81 39.41 -13.93
N LEU A 17 11.80 38.58 -13.70
CA LEU A 17 11.23 38.37 -12.37
C LEU A 17 12.40 38.05 -11.45
N LYS A 18 12.72 38.97 -10.54
CA LYS A 18 13.70 38.71 -9.49
C LYS A 18 13.07 37.63 -8.63
N GLN A 19 13.53 36.40 -8.78
CA GLN A 19 13.25 35.35 -7.82
C GLN A 19 13.53 35.91 -6.43
N SER A 20 12.51 35.88 -5.59
CA SER A 20 12.55 36.56 -4.30
C SER A 20 13.61 35.89 -3.42
N ALA A 21 14.23 36.63 -2.51
CA ALA A 21 15.19 36.06 -1.56
C ALA A 21 14.57 34.92 -0.70
N ALA A 22 13.23 34.84 -0.63
CA ALA A 22 12.49 33.75 0.00
C ALA A 22 12.65 32.42 -0.76
N GLU A 23 12.63 32.45 -2.10
CA GLU A 23 12.82 31.25 -2.94
C GLU A 23 14.27 30.75 -2.89
N ARG A 24 15.24 31.63 -2.64
CA ARG A 24 16.66 31.26 -2.49
C ARG A 24 17.01 30.61 -1.14
N ARG A 25 16.15 30.77 -0.11
CA ARG A 25 16.37 30.23 1.25
C ARG A 25 15.60 28.93 1.51
N ALA A 26 14.58 28.64 0.72
CA ALA A 26 13.95 27.34 0.69
C ALA A 26 14.89 26.37 -0.03
N GLY A 27 15.52 25.45 0.71
CA GLY A 27 15.98 24.21 0.07
C GLY A 27 14.82 23.61 -0.72
N ALA A 28 15.11 22.85 -1.78
CA ALA A 28 14.07 22.23 -2.61
C ALA A 28 12.97 21.62 -1.71
N PRO A 29 11.68 21.93 -1.96
CA PRO A 29 10.61 21.42 -1.13
C PRO A 29 10.73 19.90 -1.08
N GLN A 30 10.80 19.34 0.13
CA GLN A 30 10.70 17.90 0.30
C GLN A 30 9.35 17.48 -0.28
N ALA A 31 9.34 16.37 -1.04
CA ALA A 31 8.11 15.86 -1.60
C ALA A 31 7.11 15.58 -0.44
N ALA A 32 5.94 16.19 -0.52
CA ALA A 32 4.90 16.02 0.48
C ALA A 32 4.44 14.56 0.49
N TRP A 33 4.12 14.05 1.68
CA TRP A 33 3.50 12.74 1.80
C TRP A 33 2.11 12.78 1.17
N ALA A 34 1.65 11.61 0.70
CA ALA A 34 0.29 11.47 0.24
C ALA A 34 -0.68 11.66 1.43
N ASP A 35 -1.67 12.53 1.27
CA ASP A 35 -2.67 12.76 2.29
C ASP A 35 -3.63 11.56 2.40
N PRO A 36 -4.02 11.14 3.62
CA PRO A 36 -5.13 10.23 3.81
C PRO A 36 -6.44 10.83 3.28
N VAL A 37 -7.22 10.03 2.56
CA VAL A 37 -8.52 10.45 2.02
C VAL A 37 -9.60 9.53 2.57
N HIS A 38 -10.76 10.08 2.89
CA HIS A 38 -11.90 9.36 3.43
C HIS A 38 -13.13 9.53 2.52
N ASP A 39 -14.01 8.52 2.48
CA ASP A 39 -15.31 8.62 1.86
C ASP A 39 -16.34 9.35 2.77
N ALA A 40 -17.57 9.52 2.28
CA ALA A 40 -18.64 10.19 3.01
C ALA A 40 -19.08 9.44 4.29
N ARG A 41 -18.75 8.15 4.42
CA ARG A 41 -19.01 7.35 5.62
C ARG A 41 -17.86 7.42 6.63
N GLY A 42 -16.76 8.07 6.26
CA GLY A 42 -15.55 8.17 7.08
C GLY A 42 -14.60 6.98 6.91
N ASN A 43 -14.84 6.09 5.94
CA ASN A 43 -13.89 5.03 5.64
C ASN A 43 -12.68 5.61 4.94
N MET A 44 -11.48 5.22 5.36
CA MET A 44 -10.25 5.60 4.66
C MET A 44 -10.18 4.88 3.31
N VAL A 45 -10.10 5.64 2.22
CA VAL A 45 -10.03 5.14 0.84
C VAL A 45 -8.65 5.34 0.21
N ARG A 46 -7.80 6.19 0.79
CA ARG A 46 -6.39 6.32 0.44
C ARG A 46 -5.52 6.51 1.69
N MET A 47 -4.37 5.85 1.74
CA MET A 47 -3.41 5.98 2.84
C MET A 47 -1.96 6.02 2.33
N PRO A 48 -1.07 6.83 2.92
CA PRO A 48 0.34 6.87 2.52
C PRO A 48 1.03 5.50 2.67
N ARG A 49 1.86 5.15 1.69
CA ARG A 49 2.60 3.89 1.70
C ARG A 49 3.85 4.00 2.58
N PRO A 50 4.07 3.14 3.59
CA PRO A 50 5.19 3.27 4.52
C PRO A 50 6.58 3.29 3.86
N THR A 51 6.77 2.53 2.79
CA THR A 51 8.02 2.42 2.02
C THR A 51 8.17 3.48 0.92
N ALA A 52 7.10 4.19 0.58
CA ALA A 52 7.12 5.31 -0.36
C ALA A 52 6.02 6.31 0.03
N PRO A 53 6.25 7.19 1.01
CA PRO A 53 5.18 7.97 1.64
C PRO A 53 4.58 9.04 0.75
N THR A 54 5.23 9.38 -0.38
CA THR A 54 4.68 10.23 -1.44
C THR A 54 3.68 9.49 -2.35
N ALA A 55 3.62 8.15 -2.25
CA ALA A 55 2.65 7.30 -2.91
C ALA A 55 1.61 6.80 -1.89
N ALA A 56 0.46 6.36 -2.40
CA ALA A 56 -0.65 5.90 -1.57
C ALA A 56 -1.09 4.49 -1.96
N PHE A 57 -1.58 3.75 -0.96
CA PHE A 57 -2.47 2.62 -1.19
C PHE A 57 -3.89 3.12 -1.45
N ALA A 58 -4.62 2.39 -2.29
CA ALA A 58 -6.07 2.41 -2.34
C ALA A 58 -6.65 1.48 -1.29
N CYS A 59 -7.74 1.89 -0.66
CA CYS A 59 -8.52 1.04 0.22
C CYS A 59 -9.97 0.99 -0.26
N THR A 60 -10.53 -0.21 -0.32
CA THR A 60 -11.94 -0.43 -0.63
C THR A 60 -12.59 -1.14 0.54
N CYS A 61 -13.69 -0.58 1.04
CA CYS A 61 -14.51 -1.22 2.06
C CYS A 61 -15.68 -1.99 1.44
N ASP A 62 -16.17 -3.01 2.14
CA ASP A 62 -17.40 -3.72 1.78
C ASP A 62 -18.65 -2.93 2.21
N ALA A 63 -19.84 -3.49 1.96
CA ALA A 63 -21.10 -2.86 2.30
C ALA A 63 -21.31 -2.63 3.81
N TRP A 64 -20.51 -3.26 4.67
CA TRP A 64 -20.53 -3.14 6.13
C TRP A 64 -19.40 -2.26 6.68
N ASP A 65 -18.79 -1.42 5.82
CA ASP A 65 -17.72 -0.49 6.19
C ASP A 65 -16.47 -1.21 6.75
N ARG A 66 -16.22 -2.45 6.31
CA ARG A 66 -15.02 -3.22 6.64
C ARG A 66 -14.05 -3.20 5.48
N LEU A 67 -12.76 -3.00 5.75
CA LEU A 67 -11.71 -3.00 4.73
C LEU A 67 -11.68 -4.35 4.00
N ALA A 68 -11.95 -4.35 2.69
CA ALA A 68 -12.06 -5.55 1.88
C ALA A 68 -10.88 -5.73 0.92
N ARG A 69 -10.33 -4.65 0.37
CA ARG A 69 -9.22 -4.70 -0.60
C ARG A 69 -8.25 -3.54 -0.40
N VAL A 70 -6.98 -3.81 -0.69
CA VAL A 70 -5.90 -2.84 -0.75
C VAL A 70 -5.17 -3.00 -2.07
N LEU A 71 -5.03 -1.90 -2.82
CA LEU A 71 -4.40 -1.87 -4.15
C LEU A 71 -3.24 -0.86 -4.15
N VAL A 72 -2.25 -1.10 -5.00
CA VAL A 72 -1.31 -0.05 -5.42
C VAL A 72 -1.69 0.37 -6.83
N ASP A 73 -1.98 1.66 -6.97
CA ASP A 73 -2.14 2.29 -8.27
C ASP A 73 -0.78 2.37 -8.96
N VAL A 74 -0.56 1.49 -9.94
CA VAL A 74 0.71 1.40 -10.68
C VAL A 74 0.71 2.29 -11.93
N ASN A 75 -0.47 2.67 -12.41
CA ASN A 75 -0.63 3.47 -13.62
C ASN A 75 -0.81 4.98 -13.33
N SER A 76 -0.95 5.35 -12.05
CA SER A 76 -1.15 6.70 -11.53
C SER A 76 -2.38 7.43 -12.09
N ASN A 77 -3.42 6.70 -12.52
CA ASN A 77 -4.64 7.28 -13.09
C ASN A 77 -5.69 7.62 -12.01
N GLY A 78 -5.47 7.23 -10.76
CA GLY A 78 -6.38 7.48 -9.63
C GLY A 78 -7.67 6.65 -9.65
N ALA A 79 -7.82 5.75 -10.62
CA ALA A 79 -8.83 4.71 -10.66
C ALA A 79 -8.20 3.39 -10.20
N TYR A 80 -8.88 2.71 -9.29
CA TYR A 80 -8.36 1.48 -8.69
C TYR A 80 -9.10 0.29 -9.27
N ASP A 81 -8.48 -0.37 -10.24
CA ASP A 81 -9.11 -1.48 -10.95
C ASP A 81 -8.35 -2.79 -10.78
N ALA A 82 -9.09 -3.91 -10.75
CA ALA A 82 -8.49 -5.22 -10.53
C ALA A 82 -7.74 -5.77 -11.77
N GLY A 83 -7.74 -5.03 -12.89
CA GLY A 83 -7.16 -5.49 -14.16
C GLY A 83 -5.79 -4.88 -14.47
N THR A 84 -5.50 -3.70 -13.94
CA THR A 84 -4.26 -2.96 -14.17
C THR A 84 -3.46 -2.71 -12.89
N ASP A 85 -4.13 -2.60 -11.74
CA ASP A 85 -3.47 -2.36 -10.45
C ASP A 85 -3.09 -3.62 -9.71
N VAL A 86 -2.11 -3.48 -8.80
CA VAL A 86 -1.59 -4.61 -8.03
C VAL A 86 -2.40 -4.78 -6.75
N LEU A 87 -3.04 -5.94 -6.59
CA LEU A 87 -3.71 -6.32 -5.36
C LEU A 87 -2.69 -6.67 -4.28
N VAL A 88 -2.58 -5.81 -3.27
CA VAL A 88 -1.68 -5.99 -2.12
C VAL A 88 -2.32 -6.89 -1.07
N ALA A 89 -3.61 -6.68 -0.81
CA ALA A 89 -4.32 -7.48 0.18
C ALA A 89 -5.81 -7.54 -0.13
N ARG A 90 -6.42 -8.68 0.22
CA ARG A 90 -7.87 -8.86 0.28
C ARG A 90 -8.23 -9.51 1.61
N TYR A 91 -9.35 -9.09 2.18
CA TYR A 91 -9.82 -9.59 3.47
C TYR A 91 -11.23 -10.14 3.34
N GLU A 92 -11.46 -11.28 3.97
CA GLU A 92 -12.78 -11.90 4.06
C GLU A 92 -13.20 -11.98 5.51
N TYR A 93 -14.49 -11.83 5.75
CA TYR A 93 -15.07 -11.73 7.07
C TYR A 93 -16.27 -12.67 7.19
N ASP A 94 -16.50 -13.18 8.40
CA ASP A 94 -17.72 -13.91 8.72
C ASP A 94 -18.92 -12.96 8.91
N GLY A 95 -20.10 -13.55 9.14
CA GLY A 95 -21.34 -12.83 9.37
C GLY A 95 -21.39 -12.01 10.66
N VAL A 96 -20.44 -12.20 11.58
CA VAL A 96 -20.35 -11.42 12.84
C VAL A 96 -19.23 -10.38 12.80
N GLY A 97 -18.54 -10.20 11.67
CA GLY A 97 -17.55 -9.13 11.49
C GLY A 97 -16.10 -9.52 11.74
N ARG A 98 -15.81 -10.80 12.01
CA ARG A 98 -14.43 -11.25 12.27
C ARG A 98 -13.76 -11.63 10.96
N ARG A 99 -12.49 -11.23 10.80
CA ARG A 99 -11.70 -11.57 9.61
C ARG A 99 -11.35 -13.05 9.62
N VAL A 100 -11.84 -13.82 8.65
CA VAL A 100 -11.61 -15.26 8.54
C VAL A 100 -10.48 -15.62 7.59
N LYS A 101 -10.22 -14.77 6.59
CA LYS A 101 -9.15 -14.98 5.62
C LYS A 101 -8.45 -13.68 5.26
N LYS A 102 -7.13 -13.73 5.15
CA LYS A 102 -6.28 -12.68 4.63
C LYS A 102 -5.52 -13.22 3.43
N HIS A 103 -5.73 -12.58 2.30
CA HIS A 103 -4.94 -12.71 1.09
C HIS A 103 -3.93 -11.57 1.12
N TYR A 104 -2.65 -11.84 0.93
CA TYR A 104 -1.64 -10.79 0.93
C TYR A 104 -0.47 -11.11 0.03
N ASP A 105 0.11 -10.04 -0.46
CA ASP A 105 1.37 -10.01 -1.18
C ASP A 105 2.53 -10.05 -0.17
N SER A 106 3.41 -11.06 -0.29
CA SER A 106 4.57 -11.24 0.60
C SER A 106 5.67 -10.20 0.40
N GLN A 107 5.70 -9.52 -0.76
CA GLN A 107 6.66 -8.48 -1.13
C GLN A 107 6.17 -7.07 -0.77
N ALA A 108 4.88 -6.92 -0.47
CA ALA A 108 4.32 -5.68 0.02
C ALA A 108 4.78 -5.34 1.46
N PRO A 109 4.99 -4.04 1.79
CA PRO A 109 4.72 -2.86 0.97
C PRO A 109 5.88 -2.43 0.04
N ALA A 110 7.00 -3.15 0.03
CA ALA A 110 8.23 -2.71 -0.63
C ALA A 110 8.14 -2.80 -2.17
N ALA A 111 7.82 -3.99 -2.69
CA ALA A 111 7.76 -4.26 -4.12
C ALA A 111 6.54 -5.13 -4.46
N PRO A 112 5.31 -4.60 -4.35
CA PRO A 112 4.12 -5.40 -4.60
C PRO A 112 4.06 -5.93 -6.04
N ASP A 113 3.76 -7.21 -6.19
CA ASP A 113 3.59 -7.91 -7.46
C ASP A 113 2.33 -8.80 -7.50
N GLY A 114 1.56 -8.84 -6.42
CA GLY A 114 0.27 -9.51 -6.33
C GLY A 114 0.14 -10.43 -5.12
N VAL A 115 -1.07 -10.92 -4.88
CA VAL A 115 -1.32 -11.86 -3.79
C VAL A 115 -0.66 -13.20 -4.08
N ASP A 116 0.22 -13.63 -3.17
CA ASP A 116 0.92 -14.91 -3.22
C ASP A 116 0.82 -15.71 -1.90
N SER A 117 0.21 -15.12 -0.88
CA SER A 117 0.17 -15.68 0.47
C SER A 117 -1.23 -15.59 1.07
N TYR A 118 -1.63 -16.65 1.77
CA TYR A 118 -2.97 -16.77 2.34
C TYR A 118 -2.87 -17.15 3.81
N ARG A 119 -3.71 -16.55 4.64
CA ARG A 119 -3.80 -16.89 6.07
C ARG A 119 -5.24 -16.99 6.51
N GLN A 120 -5.59 -18.12 7.11
CA GLN A 120 -6.90 -18.43 7.66
C GLN A 120 -6.88 -18.19 9.17
N TYR A 121 -7.99 -17.76 9.75
CA TYR A 121 -8.13 -17.47 11.19
C TYR A 121 -9.31 -18.24 11.77
N TYR A 122 -9.06 -18.99 12.85
CA TYR A 122 -10.07 -19.72 13.59
C TYR A 122 -10.23 -19.12 14.98
N TYR A 123 -11.49 -18.98 15.40
CA TYR A 123 -11.84 -18.23 16.60
C TYR A 123 -12.59 -19.09 17.61
N SER A 124 -12.33 -18.84 18.89
CA SER A 124 -13.21 -19.28 19.97
C SER A 124 -14.54 -18.52 19.97
N ARG A 125 -15.51 -18.99 20.76
CA ARG A 125 -16.77 -18.28 21.00
C ARG A 125 -16.57 -16.94 21.72
N SER A 126 -15.45 -16.79 22.43
CA SER A 126 -15.06 -15.55 23.11
C SER A 126 -14.24 -14.62 22.21
N TRP A 127 -14.27 -14.83 20.88
CA TRP A 127 -13.63 -13.99 19.87
C TRP A 127 -12.10 -13.95 19.92
N GLN A 128 -11.49 -14.93 20.56
CA GLN A 128 -10.04 -15.09 20.56
C GLN A 128 -9.63 -15.91 19.35
N VAL A 129 -8.56 -15.50 18.63
CA VAL A 129 -7.92 -16.37 17.64
C VAL A 129 -7.31 -17.54 18.40
N VAL A 130 -7.78 -18.76 18.09
CA VAL A 130 -7.22 -19.99 18.67
C VAL A 130 -6.18 -20.61 17.77
N GLU A 131 -6.26 -20.33 16.47
CA GLU A 131 -5.39 -20.93 15.47
C GLU A 131 -5.34 -20.06 14.21
N THR A 132 -4.18 -20.02 13.56
CA THR A 132 -4.05 -19.56 12.18
C THR A 132 -3.39 -20.63 11.33
N ARG A 133 -3.67 -20.62 10.03
CA ARG A 133 -3.03 -21.52 9.06
C ARG A 133 -2.58 -20.71 7.85
N LYS A 134 -1.29 -20.76 7.53
CA LYS A 134 -0.73 -20.18 6.30
C LYS A 134 -0.85 -21.17 5.14
N ALA A 135 -1.26 -20.67 3.99
CA ALA A 135 -1.37 -21.41 2.74
C ALA A 135 -0.60 -20.73 1.62
N ALA A 136 -0.18 -21.53 0.63
CA ALA A 136 0.54 -21.05 -0.55
C ALA A 136 -0.41 -20.85 -1.74
N ALA A 137 -1.55 -21.53 -1.75
CA ALA A 137 -2.61 -21.30 -2.73
C ALA A 137 -3.90 -20.85 -2.05
N GLU A 138 -4.72 -20.11 -2.81
CA GLU A 138 -5.99 -19.59 -2.31
C GLU A 138 -6.92 -20.71 -1.84
N ASN A 139 -6.93 -21.83 -2.55
CA ASN A 139 -7.87 -22.93 -2.34
C ASN A 139 -7.23 -24.13 -1.63
N ASP A 140 -6.10 -23.93 -0.94
CA ASP A 140 -5.55 -24.98 -0.09
C ASP A 140 -6.55 -25.33 1.01
N GLU A 141 -6.90 -26.62 1.06
CA GLU A 141 -7.90 -27.12 2.00
C GLU A 141 -7.39 -26.99 3.44
N PRO A 142 -8.18 -26.41 4.35
CA PRO A 142 -7.79 -26.15 5.74
C PRO A 142 -7.11 -27.33 6.42
N GLU A 143 -7.69 -28.52 6.32
CA GLU A 143 -7.25 -29.74 6.99
C GLU A 143 -5.86 -30.23 6.56
N THR A 144 -5.39 -29.77 5.39
CA THR A 144 -4.06 -30.13 4.86
C THR A 144 -2.96 -29.22 5.40
N LEU A 145 -3.32 -28.05 5.90
CA LEU A 145 -2.40 -27.04 6.40
C LEU A 145 -2.09 -27.30 7.87
N GLN A 146 -0.82 -27.14 8.24
CA GLN A 146 -0.42 -27.16 9.65
C GLN A 146 -0.84 -25.85 10.33
N PRO A 147 -1.21 -25.89 11.62
CA PRO A 147 -1.32 -24.68 12.43
C PRO A 147 -0.02 -23.88 12.38
N ASP A 148 -0.13 -22.57 12.20
CA ASP A 148 0.99 -21.66 12.44
C ASP A 148 1.34 -21.79 13.93
N ASP A 149 2.48 -22.38 14.24
CA ASP A 149 2.94 -22.47 15.62
C ASP A 149 3.49 -21.11 16.07
N CYS A 150 3.51 -20.88 17.39
CA CYS A 150 4.15 -19.68 17.96
C CYS A 150 5.66 -19.62 17.63
N THR A 151 6.23 -20.69 17.07
CA THR A 151 7.64 -20.82 16.70
C THR A 151 7.93 -20.51 15.24
N ASP A 152 6.95 -20.14 14.41
CA ASP A 152 7.20 -19.75 13.01
C ASP A 152 7.95 -18.40 12.88
N PHE A 153 8.17 -17.69 14.00
CA PHE A 153 9.18 -16.63 14.11
C PHE A 153 10.63 -17.17 14.08
N HIS A 154 10.85 -18.47 14.24
CA HIS A 154 12.18 -19.11 14.27
C HIS A 154 12.58 -19.76 12.93
N ASP A 155 11.71 -19.81 11.92
CA ASP A 155 12.10 -20.27 10.58
C ASP A 155 12.57 -19.14 9.64
N ALA A 156 12.77 -17.94 10.20
CA ALA A 156 13.78 -17.03 9.68
C ALA A 156 15.16 -17.69 9.92
N ARG A 157 15.62 -18.49 8.97
CA ARG A 157 16.97 -19.05 8.98
C ARG A 157 18.00 -17.95 9.13
N PHE A 158 18.45 -17.68 10.36
CA PHE A 158 19.71 -16.99 10.60
C PHE A 158 20.82 -18.01 10.33
N ASN A 159 21.40 -17.97 9.13
CA ASN A 159 22.62 -18.70 8.76
C ASN A 159 22.60 -20.22 8.97
N GLY A 160 21.48 -20.90 8.66
CA GLY A 160 21.50 -22.33 8.35
C GLY A 160 21.92 -23.30 9.47
N ARG A 161 21.75 -22.95 10.75
CA ARG A 161 21.97 -23.90 11.87
C ARG A 161 20.72 -24.07 12.73
N ARG A 162 20.29 -25.32 12.87
CA ARG A 162 19.19 -25.77 13.74
C ARG A 162 19.67 -25.68 15.19
N LEU A 163 19.11 -24.76 15.98
CA LEU A 163 19.36 -24.74 17.43
C LEU A 163 18.64 -25.93 18.06
N ARG A 164 19.41 -26.88 18.61
CA ARG A 164 18.86 -27.97 19.43
C ARG A 164 18.49 -27.38 20.79
N ALA A 165 17.22 -27.48 21.17
CA ALA A 165 16.81 -27.26 22.55
C ALA A 165 17.27 -28.47 23.37
N GLU A 166 18.31 -28.29 24.18
CA GLU A 166 18.59 -29.23 25.27
C GLU A 166 17.59 -28.96 26.39
N ARG A 167 16.86 -30.02 26.78
CA ARG A 167 15.96 -30.04 27.93
C ARG A 167 16.76 -29.78 29.21
N LEU A 168 16.24 -28.89 30.05
CA LEU A 168 16.42 -28.98 31.51
C LEU A 168 15.31 -29.87 32.08
#